data_AF-A0A849QLP2-F1
#
_entry.id   AF-A0A849QLP2-F1
#
_cell.length_a   1.000
_cell.length_b   1.000
_cell.length_c   1.000
_cell.angle_alpha   90.00
_cell.angle_beta   90.00
_cell.angle_gamma   90.00
#
_symmetry.space_group_name_H-M   'P 1'
#
loop_
_entity.id
_entity.type
_entity.pdbx_description
1 polymer ?
#
loop_
_entity_poly.entity_id
_entity_poly.type
_entity_poly.pdbx_seq_one_letter_code
_entity_poly.pdbx_strand_id
1 'polypeptide(L)'
;MCNYTKCTYENVPDSDYCIFHLKDDEKDIVEFNSQINQIIDSDGKINFNGFYFPPGTGNFESAIFKGEVDFKFANFCGDITDFTRTRFCQNVNFTSAKFQKVDFSNAKFCKDAVFLKVEFLENANFNFTKFSGNVGFQDAKFKKANFKDSKFLKNAAFQNTEFNEVDFSDVTFDGKMVLITEKSPIIHLDRATFSNDVRIRAGLQNCSFYGSNIERVDLTSCGWTSDEEKEIKILEHKNNLGYGKLVEIYRLLRQSRQRYGDHFTAGEFFYQ
;
A
#
# COMPACT_ATOMS: atom_id res chain seq x y z
N MET A 1 29.65 -10.52 -19.00
CA MET A 1 28.78 -10.91 -17.87
C MET A 1 28.40 -9.64 -17.14
N CYS A 2 27.11 -9.47 -16.86
CA CYS A 2 26.58 -8.21 -16.35
C CYS A 2 27.22 -7.78 -15.03
N ASN A 3 27.56 -6.51 -14.88
CA ASN A 3 28.17 -5.92 -13.69
C ASN A 3 27.17 -5.71 -12.52
N TYR A 4 25.93 -6.18 -12.66
CA TYR A 4 24.99 -6.23 -11.55
C TYR A 4 25.25 -7.46 -10.68
N THR A 5 25.23 -7.27 -9.35
CA THR A 5 25.59 -8.31 -8.38
C THR A 5 24.74 -9.57 -8.56
N LYS A 6 25.38 -10.73 -8.70
CA LYS A 6 24.75 -12.06 -8.90
C LYS A 6 23.87 -12.16 -10.17
N CYS A 7 24.09 -11.30 -11.17
CA CYS A 7 23.45 -11.42 -12.47
C CYS A 7 24.19 -12.41 -13.37
N THR A 8 23.45 -13.26 -14.09
CA THR A 8 24.01 -14.25 -15.03
C THR A 8 23.72 -13.95 -16.49
N TYR A 9 23.02 -12.85 -16.79
CA TYR A 9 22.69 -12.46 -18.16
C TYR A 9 23.90 -11.84 -18.87
N GLU A 10 23.98 -12.06 -20.18
CA GLU A 10 25.00 -11.48 -21.04
C GLU A 10 24.81 -9.97 -21.21
N ASN A 11 25.90 -9.26 -21.47
CA ASN A 11 25.87 -7.82 -21.65
C ASN A 11 25.27 -7.51 -23.02
N VAL A 12 24.58 -6.38 -23.13
CA VAL A 12 24.32 -5.81 -24.45
C VAL A 12 25.62 -5.22 -25.03
N PRO A 13 25.74 -5.05 -26.37
CA PRO A 13 26.90 -4.40 -26.98
C PRO A 13 27.20 -3.04 -26.34
N ASP A 14 28.49 -2.72 -26.19
CA ASP A 14 28.99 -1.45 -25.66
C ASP A 14 28.52 -1.09 -24.23
N SER A 15 28.09 -2.08 -23.45
CA SER A 15 27.68 -1.90 -22.05
C SER A 15 28.27 -2.93 -21.10
N ASP A 16 28.48 -2.53 -19.85
CA ASP A 16 28.81 -3.44 -18.74
C ASP A 16 27.56 -4.15 -18.18
N TYR A 17 26.37 -3.85 -18.69
CA TYR A 17 25.09 -4.36 -18.19
C TYR A 17 24.34 -5.19 -19.23
N CYS A 18 23.53 -6.14 -18.75
CA CYS A 18 22.55 -6.83 -19.58
C CYS A 18 21.33 -5.95 -19.85
N ILE A 19 20.47 -6.39 -20.77
CA ILE A 19 19.24 -5.68 -21.14
C ILE A 19 18.35 -5.35 -19.93
N PHE A 20 18.37 -6.17 -18.88
CA PHE A 20 17.58 -5.95 -17.67
C PHE A 20 18.17 -4.89 -16.72
N HIS A 21 19.50 -4.82 -16.60
CA HIS A 21 20.17 -3.93 -15.63
C HIS A 21 20.67 -2.62 -16.24
N LEU A 22 20.67 -2.51 -17.57
CA LEU A 22 20.91 -1.25 -18.27
C LEU A 22 19.89 -0.20 -17.82
N LYS A 23 20.30 1.02 -17.48
CA LYS A 23 19.38 2.11 -17.07
C LYS A 23 19.16 3.06 -18.24
N ASP A 24 18.63 2.50 -19.31
CA ASP A 24 18.33 3.20 -20.55
C ASP A 24 16.84 3.03 -20.84
N ASP A 25 16.17 4.09 -21.26
CA ASP A 25 14.75 4.06 -21.60
C ASP A 25 14.53 3.65 -23.07
N GLU A 26 15.58 3.68 -23.91
CA GLU A 26 15.53 3.33 -25.34
C GLU A 26 16.02 1.90 -25.65
N LYS A 27 15.99 1.00 -24.66
CA LYS A 27 16.32 -0.41 -24.90
C LYS A 27 15.38 -1.04 -25.91
N ASP A 28 15.83 -2.13 -26.54
CA ASP A 28 14.97 -2.97 -27.35
C ASP A 28 13.83 -3.57 -26.49
N ILE A 29 12.66 -2.93 -26.56
CA ILE A 29 11.47 -3.32 -25.80
C ILE A 29 10.90 -4.67 -26.26
N VAL A 30 11.13 -5.05 -27.52
CA VAL A 30 10.62 -6.30 -28.08
C VAL A 30 11.45 -7.45 -27.53
N GLU A 31 12.77 -7.33 -27.59
CA GLU A 31 13.72 -8.27 -27.00
C GLU A 31 13.49 -8.37 -25.47
N PHE A 32 13.38 -7.23 -24.78
CA PHE A 32 13.14 -7.19 -23.33
C PHE A 32 11.86 -7.94 -22.95
N ASN A 33 10.72 -7.61 -23.58
CA ASN A 33 9.45 -8.25 -23.26
C ASN A 33 9.45 -9.74 -23.63
N SER A 34 10.10 -10.12 -24.73
CA SER A 34 10.29 -11.52 -25.11
C SER A 34 10.98 -12.32 -24.01
N GLN A 35 12.11 -11.80 -23.49
CA GLN A 35 12.83 -12.48 -22.41
C GLN A 35 12.09 -12.44 -21.06
N ILE A 36 11.40 -11.33 -20.74
CA ILE A 36 10.56 -11.25 -19.53
C ILE A 36 9.46 -12.32 -19.55
N ASN A 37 8.77 -12.51 -20.68
CA ASN A 37 7.72 -13.52 -20.80
C ASN A 37 8.28 -14.93 -20.59
N GLN A 38 9.45 -15.24 -21.14
CA GLN A 38 10.13 -16.51 -20.89
C GLN A 38 10.46 -16.73 -19.41
N ILE A 39 10.88 -15.67 -18.71
CA ILE A 39 11.14 -15.72 -17.26
C ILE A 39 9.83 -15.96 -16.49
N ILE A 40 8.73 -15.30 -16.85
CA ILE A 40 7.43 -15.45 -16.20
C ILE A 40 6.89 -16.88 -16.37
N ASP A 41 7.08 -17.47 -17.55
CA ASP A 41 6.65 -18.83 -17.88
C ASP A 41 7.53 -19.91 -17.23
N SER A 42 8.67 -19.52 -16.65
CA SER A 42 9.55 -20.47 -15.96
C SER A 42 8.93 -20.97 -14.65
N ASP A 43 9.05 -22.28 -14.41
CA ASP A 43 8.71 -22.85 -13.12
C ASP A 43 9.82 -22.55 -12.10
N GLY A 44 9.46 -21.97 -10.95
CA GLY A 44 10.37 -21.81 -9.83
C GLY A 44 10.46 -20.38 -9.32
N LYS A 45 11.58 -20.09 -8.63
CA LYS A 45 11.84 -18.75 -8.07
C LYS A 45 12.26 -17.81 -9.20
N ILE A 46 11.66 -16.64 -9.25
CA ILE A 46 11.94 -15.62 -10.26
C ILE A 46 12.66 -14.44 -9.60
N ASN A 47 13.72 -13.97 -10.25
CA ASN A 47 14.55 -12.90 -9.75
C ASN A 47 14.58 -11.73 -10.75
N PHE A 48 13.87 -10.66 -10.40
CA PHE A 48 13.85 -9.37 -11.08
C PHE A 48 14.65 -8.31 -10.30
N ASN A 49 15.56 -8.72 -9.42
CA ASN A 49 16.31 -7.82 -8.55
C ASN A 49 17.12 -6.81 -9.38
N GLY A 50 16.87 -5.53 -9.15
CA GLY A 50 17.52 -4.42 -9.85
C GLY A 50 17.10 -4.20 -11.28
N PHE A 51 16.11 -4.94 -11.80
CA PHE A 51 15.68 -4.82 -13.18
C PHE A 51 15.11 -3.42 -13.43
N TYR A 52 15.48 -2.85 -14.58
CA TYR A 52 15.00 -1.57 -15.04
C TYR A 52 14.03 -1.80 -16.20
N PHE A 53 12.74 -1.61 -15.93
CA PHE A 53 11.62 -1.78 -16.86
C PHE A 53 11.35 -0.44 -17.57
N PRO A 54 11.74 -0.28 -18.85
CA PRO A 54 11.49 0.96 -19.60
C PRO A 54 10.00 1.13 -19.95
N PRO A 55 9.58 2.30 -20.45
CA PRO A 55 8.24 2.49 -20.99
C PRO A 55 7.85 1.42 -22.03
N GLY A 56 6.59 0.99 -22.03
CA GLY A 56 6.10 -0.10 -22.89
C GLY A 56 6.39 -1.52 -22.37
N THR A 57 6.85 -1.66 -21.12
CA THR A 57 7.08 -2.95 -20.45
C THR A 57 6.31 -3.01 -19.12
N GLY A 58 6.43 -4.12 -18.37
CA GLY A 58 5.81 -4.23 -17.04
C GLY A 58 4.33 -4.64 -17.05
N ASN A 59 3.89 -5.35 -18.10
CA ASN A 59 2.58 -6.00 -18.11
C ASN A 59 2.70 -7.42 -17.53
N PHE A 60 2.09 -7.63 -16.36
CA PHE A 60 1.97 -8.92 -15.67
C PHE A 60 0.50 -9.28 -15.42
N GLU A 61 -0.42 -8.68 -16.20
CA GLU A 61 -1.85 -8.90 -16.08
C GLU A 61 -2.17 -10.40 -16.07
N SER A 62 -2.94 -10.83 -15.06
CA SER A 62 -3.39 -12.22 -14.89
C SER A 62 -2.26 -13.27 -14.77
N ALA A 63 -0.99 -12.86 -14.65
CA ALA A 63 0.13 -13.78 -14.48
C ALA A 63 -0.01 -14.61 -13.20
N ILE A 64 0.45 -15.86 -13.24
CA ILE A 64 0.45 -16.77 -12.09
C ILE A 64 1.88 -17.14 -11.75
N PHE A 65 2.44 -16.47 -10.74
CA PHE A 65 3.75 -16.77 -10.21
C PHE A 65 3.66 -17.92 -9.21
N LYS A 66 4.09 -19.12 -9.62
CA LYS A 66 4.03 -20.33 -8.80
C LYS A 66 5.10 -20.35 -7.69
N GLY A 67 6.27 -19.77 -7.95
CA GLY A 67 7.36 -19.67 -6.99
C GLY A 67 7.49 -18.28 -6.36
N GLU A 68 8.55 -18.11 -5.56
CA GLU A 68 8.89 -16.81 -4.96
C GLU A 68 9.33 -15.82 -6.04
N VAL A 69 8.99 -14.54 -5.88
CA VAL A 69 9.38 -13.50 -6.83
C VAL A 69 10.09 -12.36 -6.09
N ASP A 70 11.31 -12.02 -6.52
CA ASP A 70 12.09 -10.93 -5.95
C ASP A 70 12.19 -9.76 -6.95
N PHE A 71 11.47 -8.67 -6.65
CA PHE A 71 11.50 -7.37 -7.34
C PHE A 71 12.31 -6.32 -6.56
N LYS A 72 13.17 -6.72 -5.62
CA LYS A 72 14.00 -5.76 -4.88
C LYS A 72 14.76 -4.83 -5.81
N PHE A 73 14.73 -3.53 -5.51
CA PHE A 73 15.41 -2.51 -6.31
C PHE A 73 14.97 -2.43 -7.79
N ALA A 74 13.89 -3.11 -8.18
CA ALA A 74 13.35 -3.00 -9.53
C ALA A 74 12.79 -1.59 -9.75
N ASN A 75 13.01 -1.03 -10.93
CA ASN A 75 12.54 0.29 -11.30
C ASN A 75 11.62 0.19 -12.51
N PHE A 76 10.37 0.61 -12.35
CA PHE A 76 9.35 0.61 -13.38
C PHE A 76 9.08 2.04 -13.84
N CYS A 77 9.64 2.38 -15.00
CA CYS A 77 9.64 3.73 -15.54
C CYS A 77 8.51 4.01 -16.54
N GLY A 78 7.77 2.97 -16.96
CA GLY A 78 6.63 3.13 -17.86
C GLY A 78 5.40 3.79 -17.22
N ASP A 79 4.48 4.23 -18.07
CA ASP A 79 3.26 4.95 -17.67
C ASP A 79 2.40 4.18 -16.67
N ILE A 80 2.35 2.85 -16.76
CA ILE A 80 1.68 1.98 -15.81
C ILE A 80 2.33 0.60 -15.78
N THR A 81 2.58 0.08 -14.59
CA THR A 81 2.89 -1.34 -14.37
C THR A 81 1.60 -2.08 -14.02
N ASP A 82 1.25 -3.10 -14.79
CA ASP A 82 -0.02 -3.82 -14.65
C ASP A 82 0.21 -5.16 -13.94
N PHE A 83 -0.30 -5.27 -12.72
CA PHE A 83 -0.41 -6.51 -11.94
C PHE A 83 -1.88 -6.86 -11.68
N THR A 84 -2.80 -6.40 -12.53
CA THR A 84 -4.22 -6.66 -12.34
C THR A 84 -4.48 -8.15 -12.46
N ARG A 85 -5.26 -8.68 -11.51
CA ARG A 85 -5.60 -10.11 -11.42
C ARG A 85 -4.39 -11.06 -11.29
N THR A 86 -3.18 -10.55 -11.09
CA THR A 86 -1.97 -11.36 -10.89
C THR A 86 -2.09 -12.18 -9.60
N ARG A 87 -1.57 -13.40 -9.63
CA ARG A 87 -1.51 -14.29 -8.46
C ARG A 87 -0.07 -14.63 -8.10
N PHE A 88 0.37 -14.16 -6.94
CA PHE A 88 1.62 -14.58 -6.30
C PHE A 88 1.32 -15.76 -5.36
N CYS A 89 1.70 -16.97 -5.76
CA CYS A 89 1.41 -18.19 -4.99
C CYS A 89 2.35 -18.36 -3.78
N GLN A 90 3.54 -17.78 -3.83
CA GLN A 90 4.52 -17.76 -2.74
C GLN A 90 4.85 -16.32 -2.33
N ASN A 91 5.87 -16.17 -1.49
CA ASN A 91 6.32 -14.87 -1.02
C ASN A 91 6.77 -13.99 -2.19
N VAL A 92 6.48 -12.70 -2.12
CA VAL A 92 6.93 -11.70 -3.09
C VAL A 92 7.58 -10.52 -2.37
N ASN A 93 8.65 -9.99 -2.95
CA ASN A 93 9.43 -8.92 -2.36
C ASN A 93 9.62 -7.75 -3.33
N PHE A 94 9.04 -6.60 -3.00
CA PHE A 94 9.16 -5.31 -3.68
C PHE A 94 10.01 -4.32 -2.88
N THR A 95 10.89 -4.79 -1.99
CA THR A 95 11.67 -3.90 -1.12
C THR A 95 12.51 -2.94 -1.95
N SER A 96 12.36 -1.64 -1.70
CA SER A 96 13.03 -0.58 -2.45
C SER A 96 12.77 -0.60 -3.97
N ALA A 97 11.69 -1.25 -4.41
CA ALA A 97 11.22 -1.10 -5.77
C ALA A 97 10.64 0.31 -5.98
N LYS A 98 10.61 0.76 -7.23
CA LYS A 98 10.09 2.06 -7.60
C LYS A 98 9.10 1.91 -8.76
N PHE A 99 7.93 2.51 -8.60
CA PHE A 99 6.88 2.52 -9.60
C PHE A 99 6.48 3.95 -9.94
N GLN A 100 6.38 4.26 -11.24
CA GLN A 100 5.74 5.49 -11.67
C GLN A 100 4.24 5.44 -11.31
N LYS A 101 3.51 4.50 -11.90
CA LYS A 101 2.11 4.15 -11.59
C LYS A 101 1.97 2.64 -11.61
N VAL A 102 1.13 2.09 -10.74
CA VAL A 102 0.94 0.63 -10.66
C VAL A 102 -0.50 0.27 -10.37
N ASP A 103 -0.95 -0.83 -10.97
CA ASP A 103 -2.26 -1.41 -10.72
C ASP A 103 -2.16 -2.87 -10.26
N PHE A 104 -2.40 -3.11 -8.98
CA PHE A 104 -2.55 -4.42 -8.35
C PHE A 104 -4.03 -4.81 -8.18
N SER A 105 -4.97 -4.16 -8.87
CA SER A 105 -6.39 -4.43 -8.61
C SER A 105 -6.74 -5.89 -8.87
N ASN A 106 -7.53 -6.47 -7.96
CA ASN A 106 -7.85 -7.89 -7.96
C ASN A 106 -6.65 -8.85 -7.82
N ALA A 107 -5.44 -8.35 -7.52
CA ALA A 107 -4.29 -9.21 -7.30
C ALA A 107 -4.45 -10.08 -6.04
N LYS A 108 -3.78 -11.22 -6.02
CA LYS A 108 -3.82 -12.20 -4.93
C LYS A 108 -2.42 -12.52 -4.45
N PHE A 109 -2.10 -12.08 -3.25
CA PHE A 109 -0.88 -12.45 -2.53
C PHE A 109 -1.20 -13.63 -1.59
N CYS A 110 -0.83 -14.85 -1.98
CA CYS A 110 -1.21 -16.06 -1.26
C CYS A 110 -0.37 -16.30 0.00
N LYS A 111 0.83 -15.72 0.04
CA LYS A 111 1.77 -15.74 1.18
C LYS A 111 2.18 -14.30 1.52
N ASP A 112 3.32 -14.15 2.18
CA ASP A 112 3.76 -12.84 2.68
C ASP A 112 4.19 -11.95 1.50
N ALA A 113 3.81 -10.67 1.57
CA ALA A 113 4.15 -9.66 0.58
C ALA A 113 4.90 -8.50 1.23
N VAL A 114 6.08 -8.19 0.70
CA VAL A 114 6.99 -7.22 1.32
C VAL A 114 7.14 -6.01 0.41
N PHE A 115 6.71 -4.84 0.88
CA PHE A 115 6.78 -3.55 0.20
C PHE A 115 7.59 -2.53 1.02
N LEU A 116 8.66 -2.98 1.68
CA LEU A 116 9.48 -2.12 2.53
C LEU A 116 10.19 -1.06 1.69
N LYS A 117 10.15 0.21 2.09
CA LYS A 117 10.84 1.31 1.39
C LYS A 117 10.50 1.43 -0.10
N VAL A 118 9.34 0.90 -0.53
CA VAL A 118 8.88 1.03 -1.91
C VAL A 118 8.46 2.49 -2.17
N GLU A 119 8.72 2.98 -3.38
CA GLU A 119 8.30 4.32 -3.79
C GLU A 119 7.27 4.25 -4.92
N PHE A 120 6.05 4.73 -4.65
CA PHE A 120 5.00 4.93 -5.65
C PHE A 120 4.88 6.42 -5.97
N LEU A 121 5.39 6.83 -7.13
CA LEU A 121 5.49 8.24 -7.51
C LEU A 121 4.15 8.87 -7.90
N GLU A 122 3.22 8.05 -8.39
CA GLU A 122 1.84 8.44 -8.70
C GLU A 122 0.82 7.55 -7.97
N ASN A 123 -0.25 7.16 -8.67
CA ASN A 123 -1.33 6.37 -8.10
C ASN A 123 -0.90 4.90 -8.00
N ALA A 124 -1.01 4.33 -6.80
CA ALA A 124 -0.89 2.90 -6.57
C ALA A 124 -2.27 2.32 -6.29
N ASN A 125 -2.79 1.50 -7.21
CA ASN A 125 -4.10 0.89 -7.09
C ASN A 125 -3.99 -0.53 -6.52
N PHE A 126 -4.64 -0.78 -5.39
CA PHE A 126 -4.78 -2.08 -4.73
C PHE A 126 -6.27 -2.46 -4.54
N ASN A 127 -7.17 -1.86 -5.32
CA ASN A 127 -8.60 -2.11 -5.20
C ASN A 127 -8.94 -3.61 -5.35
N PHE A 128 -9.80 -4.15 -4.49
CA PHE A 128 -10.15 -5.59 -4.46
C PHE A 128 -8.97 -6.57 -4.27
N THR A 129 -7.79 -6.08 -3.86
CA THR A 129 -6.63 -6.95 -3.62
C THR A 129 -6.84 -7.84 -2.40
N LYS A 130 -6.36 -9.08 -2.47
CA LYS A 130 -6.36 -10.00 -1.33
C LYS A 130 -4.95 -10.31 -0.86
N PHE A 131 -4.63 -9.91 0.36
CA PHE A 131 -3.41 -10.29 1.09
C PHE A 131 -3.73 -11.44 2.05
N SER A 132 -3.29 -12.65 1.71
CA SER A 132 -3.57 -13.85 2.52
C SER A 132 -2.49 -14.11 3.58
N GLY A 133 -1.26 -13.64 3.34
CA GLY A 133 -0.16 -13.61 4.30
C GLY A 133 0.00 -12.25 4.97
N ASN A 134 1.08 -12.09 5.73
CA ASN A 134 1.45 -10.80 6.29
C ASN A 134 1.88 -9.84 5.18
N VAL A 135 1.61 -8.56 5.35
CA VAL A 135 2.06 -7.53 4.43
C VAL A 135 2.69 -6.36 5.16
N GLY A 136 3.83 -5.90 4.65
CA GLY A 136 4.60 -4.81 5.22
C GLY A 136 4.85 -3.70 4.22
N PHE A 137 4.44 -2.48 4.55
CA PHE A 137 4.67 -1.23 3.83
C PHE A 137 5.53 -0.25 4.65
N GLN A 138 6.38 -0.77 5.55
CA GLN A 138 7.20 0.08 6.40
C GLN A 138 8.14 0.93 5.57
N ASP A 139 8.24 2.21 5.94
CA ASP A 139 9.00 3.24 5.23
C ASP A 139 8.60 3.43 3.75
N ALA A 140 7.44 2.91 3.33
CA ALA A 140 6.94 3.09 1.96
C ALA A 140 6.45 4.52 1.74
N LYS A 141 6.54 4.99 0.49
CA LYS A 141 6.06 6.32 0.08
C LYS A 141 4.98 6.19 -0.98
N PHE A 142 3.82 6.74 -0.69
CA PHE A 142 2.67 6.81 -1.58
C PHE A 142 2.28 8.25 -1.85
N LYS A 143 2.29 8.66 -3.12
CA LYS A 143 1.59 9.90 -3.49
C LYS A 143 0.08 9.73 -3.32
N LYS A 144 -0.50 8.68 -3.91
CA LYS A 144 -1.89 8.26 -3.69
C LYS A 144 -1.98 6.75 -3.66
N ALA A 145 -2.74 6.20 -2.71
CA ALA A 145 -2.96 4.77 -2.61
C ALA A 145 -4.45 4.45 -2.53
N ASN A 146 -4.90 3.46 -3.30
CA ASN A 146 -6.29 2.98 -3.25
C ASN A 146 -6.32 1.53 -2.78
N PHE A 147 -6.69 1.30 -1.53
CA PHE A 147 -6.92 -0.02 -0.92
C PHE A 147 -8.41 -0.32 -0.76
N LYS A 148 -9.29 0.37 -1.49
CA LYS A 148 -10.72 0.16 -1.41
C LYS A 148 -11.08 -1.31 -1.65
N ASP A 149 -12.06 -1.83 -0.92
CA ASP A 149 -12.56 -3.21 -1.03
C ASP A 149 -11.49 -4.32 -0.87
N SER A 150 -10.28 -3.97 -0.43
CA SER A 150 -9.19 -4.93 -0.24
C SER A 150 -9.33 -5.71 1.07
N LYS A 151 -8.67 -6.87 1.14
CA LYS A 151 -8.75 -7.79 2.29
C LYS A 151 -7.38 -8.17 2.79
N PHE A 152 -7.13 -7.92 4.08
CA PHE A 152 -5.92 -8.27 4.80
C PHE A 152 -6.22 -9.39 5.80
N LEU A 153 -5.91 -10.64 5.43
CA LEU A 153 -6.26 -11.81 6.25
C LEU A 153 -5.33 -12.05 7.44
N LYS A 154 -4.15 -11.43 7.41
CA LYS A 154 -3.12 -11.47 8.45
C LYS A 154 -2.64 -10.04 8.72
N ASN A 155 -1.49 -9.90 9.38
CA ASN A 155 -1.05 -8.61 9.86
C ASN A 155 -0.67 -7.68 8.69
N ALA A 156 -1.07 -6.41 8.79
CA ALA A 156 -0.73 -5.35 7.87
C ALA A 156 0.01 -4.23 8.62
N ALA A 157 1.22 -3.90 8.18
CA ALA A 157 2.05 -2.90 8.84
C ALA A 157 2.37 -1.73 7.90
N PHE A 158 1.89 -0.55 8.27
CA PHE A 158 2.12 0.74 7.61
C PHE A 158 2.86 1.66 8.60
N GLN A 159 4.07 1.26 9.01
CA GLN A 159 4.86 2.03 9.99
C GLN A 159 5.81 2.98 9.26
N ASN A 160 5.84 4.25 9.68
CA ASN A 160 6.59 5.30 9.00
C ASN A 160 6.24 5.40 7.51
N THR A 161 5.02 5.01 7.15
CA THR A 161 4.55 5.08 5.77
C THR A 161 4.10 6.51 5.48
N GLU A 162 4.56 7.06 4.36
CA GLU A 162 4.15 8.38 3.90
C GLU A 162 2.98 8.25 2.92
N PHE A 163 1.88 8.94 3.20
CA PHE A 163 0.76 9.13 2.29
C PHE A 163 0.54 10.62 2.07
N ASN A 164 0.10 11.03 0.87
CA ASN A 164 -0.65 12.29 0.75
C ASN A 164 -2.16 12.01 0.86
N GLU A 165 -2.61 10.94 0.21
CA GLU A 165 -3.99 10.45 0.26
C GLU A 165 -4.00 8.91 0.20
N VAL A 166 -4.82 8.28 1.04
CA VAL A 166 -5.07 6.85 1.01
C VAL A 166 -6.54 6.53 1.21
N ASP A 167 -7.08 5.67 0.34
CA ASP A 167 -8.45 5.18 0.42
C ASP A 167 -8.46 3.74 0.94
N PHE A 168 -8.92 3.56 2.18
CA PHE A 168 -9.22 2.28 2.83
C PHE A 168 -10.73 2.06 2.96
N SER A 169 -11.56 2.69 2.13
CA SER A 169 -13.01 2.48 2.19
C SER A 169 -13.37 1.03 1.89
N ASP A 170 -14.37 0.47 2.57
CA ASP A 170 -14.84 -0.90 2.40
C ASP A 170 -13.75 -1.99 2.62
N VAL A 171 -12.59 -1.61 3.20
CA VAL A 171 -11.50 -2.55 3.49
C VAL A 171 -11.89 -3.51 4.61
N THR A 172 -11.37 -4.74 4.56
CA THR A 172 -11.43 -5.67 5.69
C THR A 172 -10.03 -5.99 6.21
N PHE A 173 -9.77 -5.66 7.47
CA PHE A 173 -8.61 -6.13 8.21
C PHE A 173 -9.00 -7.24 9.19
N ASP A 174 -8.76 -8.49 8.78
CA ASP A 174 -8.97 -9.64 9.65
C ASP A 174 -7.80 -9.85 10.61
N GLY A 175 -6.58 -9.50 10.21
CA GLY A 175 -5.40 -9.48 11.09
C GLY A 175 -5.23 -8.17 11.84
N LYS A 176 -4.11 -8.02 12.57
CA LYS A 176 -3.75 -6.76 13.21
C LYS A 176 -3.31 -5.74 12.16
N MET A 177 -3.76 -4.51 12.31
CA MET A 177 -3.28 -3.38 11.51
C MET A 177 -2.53 -2.40 12.40
N VAL A 178 -1.36 -1.95 11.93
CA VAL A 178 -0.64 -0.82 12.51
C VAL A 178 -0.43 0.21 11.42
N LEU A 179 -0.92 1.43 11.64
CA LEU A 179 -0.71 2.58 10.76
C LEU A 179 -0.08 3.71 11.59
N ILE A 180 1.17 4.03 11.30
CA ILE A 180 1.92 5.11 11.95
C ILE A 180 2.47 5.99 10.82
N THR A 181 2.00 7.23 10.76
CA THR A 181 2.41 8.21 9.75
C THR A 181 2.61 9.58 10.38
N GLU A 182 3.68 10.27 10.00
CA GLU A 182 4.09 11.55 10.60
C GLU A 182 3.42 12.75 9.95
N LYS A 183 2.98 12.62 8.68
CA LYS A 183 2.26 13.68 7.97
C LYS A 183 0.79 13.70 8.38
N SER A 184 0.06 14.71 7.90
CA SER A 184 -1.41 14.80 8.03
C SER A 184 -2.11 14.39 6.72
N PRO A 185 -2.01 13.11 6.30
CA PRO A 185 -2.60 12.65 5.05
C PRO A 185 -4.12 12.69 5.09
N ILE A 186 -4.74 12.68 3.91
CA ILE A 186 -6.14 12.35 3.76
C ILE A 186 -6.27 10.82 3.87
N ILE A 187 -7.01 10.32 4.85
CA ILE A 187 -7.23 8.88 5.07
C ILE A 187 -8.73 8.62 5.05
N HIS A 188 -9.20 7.88 4.04
CA HIS A 188 -10.59 7.43 4.00
C HIS A 188 -10.67 6.04 4.62
N LEU A 189 -11.39 5.87 5.72
CA LEU A 189 -11.66 4.57 6.34
C LEU A 189 -13.17 4.34 6.41
N ASP A 190 -13.94 4.75 5.40
CA ASP A 190 -15.40 4.61 5.40
C ASP A 190 -15.81 3.15 5.18
N ARG A 191 -16.70 2.61 6.01
CA ARG A 191 -17.17 1.22 6.00
C ARG A 191 -16.02 0.19 6.11
N ALA A 192 -14.90 0.61 6.68
CA ALA A 192 -13.80 -0.26 7.04
C ALA A 192 -14.23 -1.22 8.16
N THR A 193 -13.86 -2.49 8.03
CA THR A 193 -14.13 -3.53 9.01
C THR A 193 -12.84 -4.03 9.64
N PHE A 194 -12.79 -4.00 10.97
CA PHE A 194 -11.67 -4.46 11.78
C PHE A 194 -12.09 -5.67 12.63
N SER A 195 -11.49 -6.84 12.40
CA SER A 195 -11.79 -8.06 13.17
C SER A 195 -10.91 -8.20 14.41
N ASN A 196 -9.80 -7.46 14.47
CA ASN A 196 -8.85 -7.41 15.59
C ASN A 196 -8.55 -5.96 15.99
N ASP A 197 -7.82 -5.78 17.09
CA ASP A 197 -7.37 -4.46 17.52
C ASP A 197 -6.45 -3.84 16.46
N VAL A 198 -6.71 -2.58 16.15
CA VAL A 198 -5.98 -1.79 15.16
C VAL A 198 -5.34 -0.61 15.86
N ARG A 199 -4.09 -0.30 15.52
CA ARG A 199 -3.40 0.89 16.02
C ARG A 199 -3.24 1.90 14.91
N ILE A 200 -3.75 3.11 15.11
CA ILE A 200 -3.53 4.24 14.21
C ILE A 200 -2.84 5.35 15.00
N ARG A 201 -1.78 5.92 14.42
CA ARG A 201 -1.08 7.12 14.86
C ARG A 201 -0.92 8.01 13.63
N ALA A 202 -1.80 8.97 13.48
CA ALA A 202 -1.86 9.87 12.32
C ALA A 202 -2.50 11.20 12.75
N GLY A 203 -2.33 12.24 11.92
CA GLY A 203 -3.17 13.44 12.00
C GLY A 203 -4.61 13.10 11.59
N LEU A 204 -5.56 13.20 12.52
CA LEU A 204 -6.94 12.76 12.31
C LEU A 204 -7.84 13.81 11.63
N GLN A 205 -7.37 15.05 11.43
CA GLN A 205 -8.15 16.13 10.83
C GLN A 205 -8.64 15.84 9.41
N ASN A 206 -7.94 14.97 8.69
CA ASN A 206 -8.25 14.60 7.31
C ASN A 206 -8.67 13.13 7.20
N CYS A 207 -9.20 12.55 8.29
CA CYS A 207 -9.66 11.16 8.32
C CYS A 207 -11.19 11.06 8.22
N SER A 208 -11.70 10.08 7.48
CA SER A 208 -13.11 9.67 7.51
C SER A 208 -13.25 8.25 8.09
N PHE A 209 -14.32 8.00 8.83
CA PHE A 209 -14.57 6.71 9.51
C PHE A 209 -16.02 6.25 9.35
N TYR A 210 -16.73 6.79 8.35
CA TYR A 210 -18.17 6.64 8.26
C TYR A 210 -18.59 5.19 8.10
N GLY A 211 -19.40 4.68 9.04
CA GLY A 211 -19.90 3.31 9.00
C GLY A 211 -18.87 2.24 9.35
N SER A 212 -17.76 2.63 9.97
CA SER A 212 -16.68 1.72 10.38
C SER A 212 -16.78 1.36 11.85
N ASN A 213 -16.36 0.15 12.19
CA ASN A 213 -16.40 -0.37 13.56
C ASN A 213 -15.16 0.08 14.37
N ILE A 214 -15.07 1.40 14.58
CA ILE A 214 -13.90 2.07 15.16
C ILE A 214 -13.68 1.80 16.66
N GLU A 215 -14.60 1.11 17.34
CA GLU A 215 -14.44 0.70 18.73
C GLU A 215 -13.26 -0.26 18.98
N ARG A 216 -12.70 -0.82 17.89
CA ARG A 216 -11.51 -1.68 17.86
C ARG A 216 -10.23 -0.95 17.49
N VAL A 217 -10.30 0.36 17.22
CA VAL A 217 -9.16 1.16 16.78
C VAL A 217 -8.59 1.94 17.97
N ASP A 218 -7.36 1.61 18.38
CA ASP A 218 -6.53 2.40 19.30
C ASP A 218 -6.04 3.67 18.60
N LEU A 219 -6.64 4.79 18.98
CA LEU A 219 -6.33 6.16 18.51
C LEU A 219 -5.60 7.00 19.58
N THR A 220 -5.03 6.36 20.61
CA THR A 220 -4.23 7.09 21.61
C THR A 220 -3.04 7.77 20.94
N SER A 221 -2.58 8.92 21.45
CA SER A 221 -1.45 9.65 20.85
C SER A 221 -1.63 10.11 19.38
N CYS A 222 -2.85 10.08 18.83
CA CYS A 222 -3.16 10.78 17.58
C CYS A 222 -3.45 12.27 17.85
N GLY A 223 -2.86 13.15 17.03
CA GLY A 223 -3.20 14.58 17.00
C GLY A 223 -4.48 14.82 16.20
N TRP A 224 -5.33 15.74 16.67
CA TRP A 224 -6.57 16.13 15.98
C TRP A 224 -6.46 17.53 15.35
N THR A 225 -5.82 18.48 16.01
CA THR A 225 -5.69 19.89 15.58
C THR A 225 -4.51 20.55 16.32
N SER A 226 -4.06 21.72 15.85
CA SER A 226 -3.32 22.66 16.70
C SER A 226 -4.21 23.13 17.84
N ASP A 227 -3.63 23.49 18.99
CA ASP A 227 -4.30 23.82 20.28
C ASP A 227 -5.47 24.83 20.23
N GLU A 228 -5.73 25.46 19.07
CA GLU A 228 -6.70 26.53 18.85
C GLU A 228 -8.06 26.07 18.28
N GLU A 229 -8.15 24.91 17.59
CA GLU A 229 -9.42 24.39 17.04
C GLU A 229 -9.85 23.11 17.78
N LYS A 230 -10.74 23.22 18.76
CA LYS A 230 -11.29 22.06 19.50
C LYS A 230 -12.47 21.36 18.80
N GLU A 231 -12.78 21.78 17.57
CA GLU A 231 -13.93 21.30 16.82
C GLU A 231 -13.54 20.17 15.85
N ILE A 232 -14.32 19.10 15.83
CA ILE A 232 -14.12 17.97 14.94
C ILE A 232 -14.70 18.30 13.56
N LYS A 233 -13.84 18.77 12.65
CA LYS A 233 -14.17 18.86 11.21
C LYS A 233 -13.93 17.49 10.57
N ILE A 234 -14.92 16.59 10.62
CA ILE A 234 -14.91 15.39 9.76
C ILE A 234 -14.88 15.88 8.31
N LEU A 235 -14.15 15.22 7.41
CA LEU A 235 -14.25 15.51 5.97
C LEU A 235 -15.69 15.30 5.50
N GLU A 236 -16.53 16.33 5.60
CA GLU A 236 -17.95 16.34 5.22
C GLU A 236 -18.14 16.24 3.69
N HIS A 237 -17.07 16.37 2.93
CA HIS A 237 -17.09 16.77 1.52
C HIS A 237 -17.73 15.81 0.52
N LYS A 238 -18.31 14.68 0.93
CA LYS A 238 -19.01 13.80 -0.02
C LYS A 238 -20.41 13.34 0.34
N ASN A 239 -20.89 13.41 1.58
CA ASN A 239 -22.03 12.57 1.97
C ASN A 239 -23.16 13.16 2.82
N ASN A 240 -23.26 14.49 3.01
CA ASN A 240 -24.40 15.10 3.75
C ASN A 240 -24.75 14.26 5.01
N LEU A 241 -23.72 13.97 5.79
CA LEU A 241 -23.78 13.01 6.87
C LEU A 241 -24.84 13.50 7.88
N GLY A 242 -25.98 12.82 7.93
CA GLY A 242 -27.06 13.23 8.82
C GLY A 242 -26.58 13.31 10.28
N TYR A 243 -26.98 14.36 10.99
CA TYR A 243 -26.55 14.72 12.34
C TYR A 243 -26.39 13.52 13.31
N GLY A 244 -27.36 12.60 13.31
CA GLY A 244 -27.31 11.41 14.18
C GLY A 244 -26.09 10.51 13.95
N LYS A 245 -25.61 10.40 12.71
CA LYS A 245 -24.45 9.56 12.36
C LYS A 245 -23.12 10.21 12.75
N LEU A 246 -23.03 11.55 12.68
CA LEU A 246 -21.87 12.29 13.19
C LEU A 246 -21.74 12.11 14.70
N VAL A 247 -22.86 12.25 15.43
CA VAL A 247 -22.91 12.02 16.88
C VAL A 247 -22.49 10.58 17.25
N GLU A 248 -22.87 9.59 16.43
CA GLU A 248 -22.46 8.20 16.63
C GLU A 248 -20.95 8.00 16.47
N ILE A 249 -20.35 8.48 15.38
CA ILE A 249 -18.90 8.42 15.15
C ILE A 249 -18.15 9.07 16.33
N TYR A 250 -18.61 10.24 16.74
CA TYR A 250 -18.06 10.96 17.87
C TYR A 250 -18.10 10.14 19.18
N ARG A 251 -19.24 9.52 19.49
CA ARG A 251 -19.39 8.68 20.69
C ARG A 251 -18.42 7.50 20.67
N LEU A 252 -18.28 6.85 19.51
CA LEU A 252 -17.38 5.71 19.35
C LEU A 252 -15.91 6.10 19.51
N LEU A 253 -15.49 7.25 18.96
CA LEU A 253 -14.13 7.80 19.16
C LEU A 253 -13.82 8.06 20.63
N ARG A 254 -14.77 8.69 21.35
CA ARG A 254 -14.63 8.96 22.78
C ARG A 254 -14.53 7.69 23.60
N GLN A 255 -15.36 6.69 23.30
CA GLN A 255 -15.32 5.38 23.95
C GLN A 255 -13.99 4.66 23.69
N SER A 256 -13.46 4.72 22.46
CA SER A 256 -12.15 4.16 22.14
C SER A 256 -11.06 4.75 23.04
N ARG A 257 -10.96 6.08 23.16
CA ARG A 257 -9.96 6.71 24.03
C ARG A 257 -10.08 6.31 25.49
N GLN A 258 -11.30 6.25 26.02
CA GLN A 258 -11.54 5.77 27.39
C GLN A 258 -11.08 4.32 27.57
N ARG A 259 -11.39 3.45 26.62
CA ARG A 259 -10.99 2.04 26.63
C ARG A 259 -9.47 1.86 26.64
N TYR A 260 -8.74 2.71 25.92
CA TYR A 260 -7.27 2.66 25.84
C TYR A 260 -6.55 3.58 26.85
N GLY A 261 -7.27 4.14 27.82
CA GLY A 261 -6.68 4.86 28.97
C GLY A 261 -6.33 6.33 28.73
N ASP A 262 -6.74 6.92 27.61
CA ASP A 262 -6.53 8.34 27.28
C ASP A 262 -7.71 9.20 27.75
N HIS A 263 -7.91 9.21 29.08
CA HIS A 263 -9.07 9.84 29.70
C HIS A 263 -9.08 11.37 29.55
N PHE A 264 -7.91 12.01 29.55
CA PHE A 264 -7.76 13.45 29.39
C PHE A 264 -8.31 13.87 28.02
N THR A 265 -7.78 13.30 26.94
CA THR A 265 -8.21 13.67 25.59
C THR A 265 -9.63 13.17 25.26
N ALA A 266 -10.13 12.17 26.00
CA ALA A 266 -11.55 11.77 25.95
C ALA A 266 -12.50 12.80 26.63
N GLY A 267 -12.00 13.60 27.58
CA GLY A 267 -12.74 14.64 28.26
C GLY A 267 -12.85 15.95 27.47
N GLU A 268 -11.86 16.22 26.62
CA GLU A 268 -11.79 17.43 25.78
C GLU A 268 -12.59 17.33 24.49
N PHE A 269 -13.03 16.13 24.12
CA PHE A 269 -13.94 15.99 23.00
C PHE A 269 -15.26 16.72 23.31
N PHE A 270 -15.68 17.58 22.38
CA PHE A 270 -17.04 18.08 22.28
C PHE A 270 -17.39 18.30 20.80
N TYR A 271 -18.66 18.12 20.48
CA TYR A 271 -19.25 18.42 19.19
C TYR A 271 -20.15 19.65 19.38
N GLN A 272 -20.09 20.65 18.50
CA GLN A 272 -21.02 21.79 18.49
C GLN A 272 -22.15 21.55 17.48
#